data_AF-A0A7G8QGT4-F1
#
_entry.id   AF-A0A7G8QGT4-F1
#
_cell.length_a   1.000
_cell.length_b   1.000
_cell.length_c   1.000
_cell.angle_alpha   90.00
_cell.angle_beta   90.00
_cell.angle_gamma   90.00
#
_symmetry.space_group_name_H-M   'P 1'
#
loop_
_entity.id
_entity.type
_entity.pdbx_description
1 polymer ?
#
loop_
_entity_poly.entity_id
_entity_poly.type
_entity_poly.pdbx_seq_one_letter_code
_entity_poly.pdbx_strand_id
1 'polypeptide(L)'
;MQYLGKIIGVAVALMMGAGFWGVVLGLLVGHIFDRARSRRINVFANQQERQALFFATTFEVMGHLTKSKGRVTEADIHVANVLMDRMNLHGESRTAAQHAFRVGKSDDYPLREKMRQLRSVCFGRFDLIRMFLEIQLQTAFADGELHPNERDVLFVIAEELGISRAQFEQFLRMMQGGAQFGGGGSQQGGYGQGGGNAGWQQAQRGPTLEDACNVLGVKPADDAATVKRAYRKLMNEHHPDKLVAKGLPPEMMEMAKQKAQDIQKAWELIKEQRGF
;
A
#
# COMPACT_ATOMS: atom_id res chain seq x y z
N MET A 1 13.93 -29.10 -11.88
CA MET A 1 14.35 -30.51 -11.69
C MET A 1 13.62 -31.09 -10.48
N GLN A 2 12.55 -31.87 -10.67
CA GLN A 2 11.67 -32.39 -9.60
C GLN A 2 12.07 -33.79 -9.08
N TYR A 3 13.33 -34.17 -9.32
CA TYR A 3 13.83 -35.53 -9.03
C TYR A 3 14.96 -35.53 -8.00
N LEU A 4 15.43 -34.36 -7.59
CA LEU A 4 16.65 -34.21 -6.78
C LEU A 4 16.43 -34.68 -5.32
N GLY A 5 15.27 -34.38 -4.73
CA GLY A 5 14.88 -34.91 -3.42
C GLY A 5 14.61 -36.40 -3.43
N LYS A 6 14.03 -36.93 -4.53
CA LYS A 6 13.88 -38.39 -4.73
C LYS A 6 15.23 -39.11 -4.78
N ILE A 7 16.20 -38.57 -5.52
CA ILE A 7 17.55 -39.16 -5.66
C ILE A 7 18.29 -39.13 -4.32
N ILE A 8 18.25 -37.99 -3.61
CA ILE A 8 18.90 -37.86 -2.28
C ILE A 8 18.23 -38.80 -1.26
N GLY A 9 16.89 -38.90 -1.26
CA GLY A 9 16.15 -39.78 -0.36
C GLY A 9 16.47 -41.26 -0.57
N VAL A 10 16.62 -41.70 -1.83
CA VAL A 10 17.04 -43.07 -2.16
C VAL A 10 18.51 -43.31 -1.79
N ALA A 11 19.40 -42.35 -2.04
CA ALA A 11 20.82 -42.47 -1.69
C ALA A 11 21.03 -42.60 -0.18
N VAL A 12 20.34 -41.80 0.63
CA VAL A 12 20.38 -41.88 2.10
C VAL A 12 19.84 -43.22 2.60
N ALA A 13 18.74 -43.70 2.02
CA ALA A 13 18.16 -45.01 2.37
C ALA A 13 19.09 -46.19 2.08
N LEU A 14 19.83 -46.14 0.96
CA LEU A 14 20.83 -47.13 0.60
C LEU A 14 22.05 -47.07 1.53
N MET A 15 22.53 -45.87 1.89
CA MET A 15 23.67 -45.71 2.80
C MET A 15 23.35 -46.15 4.24
N MET A 16 22.10 -46.06 4.69
CA MET A 16 21.68 -46.52 6.02
C MET A 16 21.38 -48.03 6.09
N GLY A 17 21.54 -48.77 4.99
CA GLY A 17 21.34 -50.23 4.97
C GLY A 17 19.90 -50.69 5.22
N ALA A 18 18.91 -49.80 5.04
CA ALA A 18 17.52 -50.02 5.45
C ALA A 18 16.71 -50.98 4.52
N GLY A 19 17.38 -51.67 3.59
CA GLY A 19 16.77 -52.61 2.66
C GLY A 19 15.71 -51.99 1.73
N PHE A 20 14.90 -52.86 1.12
CA PHE A 20 13.84 -52.46 0.17
C PHE A 20 12.85 -51.45 0.77
N TRP A 21 12.45 -51.65 2.03
CA TRP A 21 11.51 -50.76 2.73
C TRP A 21 12.08 -49.38 3.02
N GLY A 22 13.39 -49.27 3.27
CA GLY A 22 14.09 -47.99 3.37
C GLY A 22 14.04 -47.18 2.08
N VAL A 23 14.21 -47.82 0.92
CA VAL A 23 14.15 -47.15 -0.39
C VAL A 23 12.75 -46.61 -0.67
N VAL A 24 11.70 -47.36 -0.33
CA VAL A 24 10.31 -46.92 -0.47
C VAL A 24 10.02 -45.70 0.42
N LEU A 25 10.45 -45.73 1.69
CA LEU A 25 10.33 -44.60 2.61
C LEU A 25 11.15 -43.38 2.14
N GLY A 26 12.38 -43.59 1.67
CA GLY A 26 13.24 -42.54 1.12
C GLY A 26 12.64 -41.87 -0.10
N LEU A 27 11.96 -42.62 -0.97
CA LEU A 27 11.27 -42.08 -2.14
C LEU A 27 10.02 -41.28 -1.74
N LEU A 28 9.25 -41.73 -0.74
CA LEU A 28 8.11 -40.99 -0.21
C LEU A 28 8.54 -39.68 0.47
N VAL A 29 9.57 -39.71 1.31
CA VAL A 29 10.14 -38.52 1.97
C VAL A 29 10.73 -37.56 0.94
N GLY A 30 11.49 -38.08 -0.03
CA GLY A 30 12.04 -37.30 -1.14
C GLY A 30 10.96 -36.63 -2.00
N HIS A 31 9.83 -37.32 -2.23
CA HIS A 31 8.69 -36.76 -2.95
C HIS A 31 7.96 -35.66 -2.16
N ILE A 32 7.78 -35.84 -0.85
CA ILE A 32 7.21 -34.80 0.03
C ILE A 32 8.13 -33.57 0.07
N PHE A 33 9.45 -33.78 0.16
CA PHE A 33 10.46 -32.72 0.14
C PHE A 33 10.49 -31.97 -1.20
N ASP A 34 10.48 -32.67 -2.33
CA ASP A 34 10.43 -32.04 -3.67
C ASP A 34 9.13 -31.25 -3.87
N ARG A 35 7.99 -31.76 -3.39
CA ARG A 35 6.70 -31.04 -3.45
C ARG A 35 6.69 -29.80 -2.54
N ALA A 36 7.26 -29.90 -1.35
CA ALA A 36 7.40 -28.77 -0.43
C ALA A 36 8.35 -27.69 -1.00
N ARG A 37 9.48 -28.09 -1.57
CA ARG A 37 10.46 -27.19 -2.20
C ARG A 37 9.88 -26.49 -3.45
N SER A 38 9.24 -27.24 -4.33
CA SER A 38 8.61 -26.69 -5.54
C SER A 38 7.48 -25.71 -5.18
N ARG A 39 6.66 -26.03 -4.18
CA ARG A 39 5.63 -25.12 -3.65
C ARG A 39 6.26 -23.86 -3.05
N ARG A 40 7.37 -23.97 -2.33
CA ARG A 40 8.10 -22.82 -1.76
C ARG A 40 8.68 -21.91 -2.85
N ILE A 41 9.32 -22.48 -3.87
CA ILE A 41 9.90 -21.73 -5.00
C ILE A 41 8.79 -21.01 -5.79
N ASN A 42 7.67 -21.68 -6.09
CA ASN A 42 6.54 -21.05 -6.76
C ASN A 42 5.90 -19.93 -5.94
N VAL A 43 5.85 -20.05 -4.61
CA VAL A 43 5.35 -18.98 -3.73
C VAL A 43 6.26 -17.74 -3.78
N PHE A 44 7.58 -17.93 -3.82
CA PHE A 44 8.56 -16.84 -3.93
C PHE A 44 8.56 -16.19 -5.32
N ALA A 45 8.54 -16.97 -6.40
CA ALA A 45 8.42 -16.46 -7.77
C ALA A 45 7.12 -15.65 -7.94
N ASN A 46 5.99 -16.21 -7.49
CA ASN A 46 4.73 -15.49 -7.50
C ASN A 46 4.79 -14.23 -6.61
N GLN A 47 5.62 -14.18 -5.56
CA GLN A 47 5.70 -12.99 -4.71
C GLN A 47 6.42 -11.83 -5.39
N GLN A 48 7.55 -12.08 -6.05
CA GLN A 48 8.25 -11.05 -6.82
C GLN A 48 7.40 -10.53 -7.98
N GLU A 49 6.71 -11.41 -8.70
CA GLU A 49 5.80 -11.01 -9.78
C GLU A 49 4.67 -10.12 -9.27
N ARG A 50 4.06 -10.46 -8.13
CA ARG A 50 3.02 -9.62 -7.50
C ARG A 50 3.55 -8.26 -7.10
N GLN A 51 4.74 -8.20 -6.51
CA GLN A 51 5.38 -6.94 -6.11
C GLN A 51 5.69 -6.08 -7.34
N ALA A 52 6.28 -6.66 -8.39
CA ALA A 52 6.57 -5.95 -9.63
C ALA A 52 5.31 -5.42 -10.31
N LEU A 53 4.24 -6.23 -10.38
CA LEU A 53 2.95 -5.80 -10.93
C LEU A 53 2.33 -4.68 -10.11
N PHE A 54 2.29 -4.82 -8.77
CA PHE A 54 1.75 -3.79 -7.89
C PHE A 54 2.52 -2.47 -8.05
N PHE A 55 3.85 -2.54 -8.06
CA PHE A 55 4.73 -1.40 -8.26
C PHE A 55 4.48 -0.70 -9.59
N ALA A 56 4.56 -1.42 -10.70
CA ALA A 56 4.35 -0.87 -12.04
C ALA A 56 2.95 -0.26 -12.18
N THR A 57 1.92 -1.00 -11.76
CA THR A 57 0.52 -0.54 -11.84
C THR A 57 0.29 0.72 -11.00
N THR A 58 0.97 0.88 -9.86
CA THR A 58 0.86 2.07 -9.00
C THR A 58 1.28 3.33 -9.75
N PHE A 59 2.43 3.29 -10.42
CA PHE A 59 2.93 4.43 -11.18
C PHE A 59 2.22 4.61 -12.53
N GLU A 60 1.84 3.52 -13.20
CA GLU A 60 0.99 3.58 -14.41
C GLU A 60 -0.35 4.27 -14.12
N VAL A 61 -1.04 3.88 -13.05
CA VAL A 61 -2.32 4.52 -12.69
C VAL A 61 -2.14 5.98 -12.29
N MET A 62 -1.06 6.32 -11.58
CA MET A 62 -0.77 7.72 -11.25
C MET A 62 -0.54 8.57 -12.51
N GLY A 63 0.17 8.04 -13.51
CA GLY A 63 0.36 8.70 -14.80
C GLY A 63 -0.95 8.90 -15.55
N HIS A 64 -1.83 7.91 -15.54
CA HIS A 64 -3.16 7.99 -16.15
C HIS A 64 -4.07 9.01 -15.44
N LEU A 65 -4.05 8.99 -14.11
CA LEU A 65 -4.84 9.89 -13.28
C LEU A 65 -4.46 11.36 -13.53
N THR A 66 -3.16 11.68 -13.49
CA THR A 66 -2.66 13.03 -13.78
C THR A 66 -2.98 13.47 -15.22
N LYS A 67 -2.97 12.55 -16.19
CA LYS A 67 -3.33 12.84 -17.58
C LYS A 67 -4.83 13.12 -17.76
N SER A 68 -5.71 12.57 -16.92
CA SER A 68 -7.16 12.77 -17.01
C SER A 68 -7.62 14.23 -16.81
N LYS A 69 -6.78 15.07 -16.17
CA LYS A 69 -6.92 16.53 -16.09
C LYS A 69 -6.71 17.24 -17.45
N GLY A 70 -6.28 16.51 -18.49
CA GLY A 70 -6.02 17.00 -19.85
C GLY A 70 -4.52 17.14 -20.13
N ARG A 71 -3.79 17.84 -19.26
CA ARG A 71 -2.33 17.96 -19.32
C ARG A 71 -1.69 17.67 -17.96
N VAL A 72 -0.53 17.04 -18.00
CA VAL A 72 0.30 16.82 -16.82
C VAL A 72 1.14 18.07 -16.59
N THR A 73 1.05 18.63 -15.39
CA THR A 73 1.72 19.86 -14.95
C THR A 73 3.05 19.55 -14.27
N GLU A 74 3.89 20.58 -14.04
CA GLU A 74 5.10 20.43 -13.22
C GLU A 74 4.78 20.03 -11.78
N ALA A 75 3.65 20.49 -11.24
CA ALA A 75 3.18 20.09 -9.93
C ALA A 75 2.90 18.57 -9.87
N ASP A 76 2.23 18.02 -10.88
CA ASP A 76 1.97 16.56 -10.94
C ASP A 76 3.27 15.75 -11.00
N ILE A 77 4.26 16.22 -11.77
CA ILE A 77 5.59 15.58 -11.85
C ILE A 77 6.35 15.72 -10.52
N HIS A 78 6.22 16.85 -9.84
CA HIS A 78 6.81 17.04 -8.51
C HIS A 78 6.23 16.05 -7.50
N VAL A 79 4.90 15.89 -7.47
CA VAL A 79 4.21 14.91 -6.61
C VAL A 79 4.69 13.48 -6.90
N ALA A 80 4.85 13.13 -8.18
CA ALA A 80 5.42 11.83 -8.57
C ALA A 80 6.84 11.63 -8.02
N ASN A 81 7.70 12.65 -8.14
CA ASN A 81 9.07 12.58 -7.61
C ASN A 81 9.10 12.47 -6.09
N VAL A 82 8.30 13.27 -5.37
CA VAL A 82 8.19 13.20 -3.91
C VAL A 82 7.75 11.81 -3.46
N LEU A 83 6.80 11.19 -4.18
CA LEU A 83 6.38 9.82 -3.88
C LEU A 83 7.51 8.81 -4.10
N MET A 84 8.25 8.93 -5.20
CA MET A 84 9.42 8.08 -5.47
C MET A 84 10.51 8.24 -4.41
N ASP A 85 10.75 9.47 -3.94
CA ASP A 85 11.71 9.78 -2.89
C ASP A 85 11.27 9.19 -1.54
N ARG A 86 9.98 9.29 -1.20
CA ARG A 86 9.39 8.67 0.01
C ARG A 86 9.48 7.15 0.00
N MET A 87 9.38 6.53 -1.16
CA MET A 87 9.60 5.09 -1.35
C MET A 87 11.09 4.71 -1.43
N ASN A 88 12.00 5.69 -1.25
CA ASN A 88 13.44 5.52 -1.33
C ASN A 88 13.90 4.88 -2.65
N LEU A 89 13.29 5.29 -3.77
CA LEU A 89 13.61 4.76 -5.10
C LEU A 89 14.85 5.43 -5.69
N HIS A 90 15.82 4.60 -6.10
CA HIS A 90 17.10 5.04 -6.65
C HIS A 90 17.47 4.21 -7.88
N GLY A 91 18.30 4.78 -8.77
CA GLY A 91 18.85 4.07 -9.93
C GLY A 91 17.77 3.42 -10.81
N GLU A 92 17.86 2.09 -10.96
CA GLU A 92 16.95 1.33 -11.81
C GLU A 92 15.50 1.35 -11.32
N SER A 93 15.24 1.31 -10.02
CA SER A 93 13.86 1.30 -9.50
C SER A 93 13.15 2.63 -9.74
N ARG A 94 13.89 3.74 -9.61
CA ARG A 94 13.38 5.08 -9.98
C ARG A 94 13.11 5.18 -11.49
N THR A 95 14.01 4.66 -12.31
CA THR A 95 13.85 4.64 -13.77
C THR A 95 12.63 3.81 -14.19
N ALA A 96 12.43 2.65 -13.56
CA ALA A 96 11.25 1.80 -13.78
C ALA A 96 9.95 2.51 -13.38
N ALA A 97 9.93 3.22 -12.25
CA ALA A 97 8.79 4.01 -11.80
C ALA A 97 8.46 5.15 -12.80
N GLN A 98 9.48 5.86 -13.29
CA GLN A 98 9.32 6.91 -14.31
C GLN A 98 8.81 6.35 -15.65
N HIS A 99 9.30 5.18 -16.06
CA HIS A 99 8.82 4.48 -17.24
C HIS A 99 7.34 4.08 -17.09
N ALA A 100 6.99 3.44 -15.96
CA ALA A 100 5.61 3.06 -15.65
C ALA A 100 4.67 4.29 -15.65
N PHE A 101 5.08 5.39 -15.04
CA PHE A 101 4.33 6.65 -15.09
C PHE A 101 4.11 7.14 -16.53
N ARG A 102 5.13 7.05 -17.39
CA ARG A 102 5.01 7.41 -18.81
C ARG A 102 4.06 6.48 -19.57
N VAL A 103 4.08 5.18 -19.30
CA VAL A 103 3.12 4.21 -19.86
C VAL A 103 1.69 4.59 -19.47
N GLY A 104 1.47 4.95 -18.21
CA GLY A 104 0.19 5.44 -17.71
C GLY A 104 -0.39 6.65 -18.44
N LYS A 105 0.49 7.53 -18.93
CA LYS A 105 0.12 8.76 -19.66
C LYS A 105 -0.29 8.52 -21.11
N SER A 106 -0.16 7.30 -21.62
CA SER A 106 -0.60 6.97 -22.99
C SER A 106 -2.11 7.17 -23.14
N ASP A 107 -2.54 7.65 -24.31
CA ASP A 107 -3.95 7.95 -24.57
C ASP A 107 -4.81 6.67 -24.61
N ASP A 108 -4.19 5.51 -24.88
CA ASP A 108 -4.80 4.18 -24.96
C ASP A 108 -4.54 3.32 -23.72
N TYR A 109 -4.13 3.92 -22.60
CA TYR A 109 -3.85 3.17 -21.37
C TYR A 109 -5.06 2.32 -20.92
N PRO A 110 -4.94 0.98 -20.83
CA PRO A 110 -6.07 0.09 -20.58
C PRO A 110 -6.38 -0.02 -19.07
N LEU A 111 -6.84 1.08 -18.46
CA LEU A 111 -7.06 1.20 -17.01
C LEU A 111 -7.86 0.03 -16.42
N ARG A 112 -9.04 -0.28 -16.99
CA ARG A 112 -9.93 -1.32 -16.46
C ARG A 112 -9.28 -2.71 -16.51
N GLU A 113 -8.55 -3.02 -17.57
CA GLU A 113 -7.85 -4.29 -17.69
C GLU A 113 -6.75 -4.41 -16.62
N LYS A 114 -5.93 -3.37 -16.46
CA LYS A 114 -4.89 -3.31 -15.43
C LYS A 114 -5.46 -3.44 -14.02
N MET A 115 -6.61 -2.83 -13.73
CA MET A 115 -7.29 -2.97 -12.44
C MET A 115 -7.81 -4.39 -12.18
N ARG A 116 -8.32 -5.07 -13.21
CA ARG A 116 -8.72 -6.49 -13.11
C ARG A 116 -7.52 -7.40 -12.88
N GLN A 117 -6.42 -7.16 -13.60
CA GLN A 117 -5.15 -7.88 -13.39
C GLN A 117 -4.66 -7.69 -11.95
N LEU A 118 -4.59 -6.43 -11.47
CA LEU A 118 -4.21 -6.11 -10.10
C LEU A 118 -5.12 -6.79 -9.07
N ARG A 119 -6.45 -6.71 -9.24
CA ARG A 119 -7.42 -7.37 -8.36
C ARG A 119 -7.25 -8.89 -8.31
N SER A 120 -6.99 -9.52 -9.46
CA SER A 120 -6.76 -10.96 -9.55
C SER A 120 -5.53 -11.40 -8.75
N VAL A 121 -4.47 -10.59 -8.80
CA VAL A 121 -3.22 -10.81 -8.07
C VAL A 121 -3.38 -10.53 -6.58
N CYS A 122 -4.20 -9.55 -6.22
CA CYS A 122 -4.52 -9.19 -4.85
C CYS A 122 -5.72 -9.97 -4.27
N PHE A 123 -6.19 -11.05 -4.92
CA PHE A 123 -7.38 -11.77 -4.48
C PHE A 123 -7.26 -12.25 -3.01
N GLY A 124 -8.30 -11.96 -2.21
CA GLY A 124 -8.32 -12.25 -0.77
C GLY A 124 -7.42 -11.34 0.09
N ARG A 125 -6.76 -10.33 -0.50
CA ARG A 125 -5.84 -9.39 0.15
C ARG A 125 -6.35 -7.96 0.00
N PHE A 126 -7.54 -7.70 0.57
CA PHE A 126 -8.20 -6.38 0.53
C PHE A 126 -7.36 -5.26 1.12
N ASP A 127 -6.41 -5.58 2.00
CA ASP A 127 -5.45 -4.63 2.55
C ASP A 127 -4.47 -4.08 1.52
N LEU A 128 -4.06 -4.89 0.52
CA LEU A 128 -3.25 -4.39 -0.60
C LEU A 128 -4.06 -3.47 -1.52
N ILE A 129 -5.29 -3.86 -1.81
CA ILE A 129 -6.22 -3.03 -2.62
C ILE A 129 -6.48 -1.69 -1.92
N ARG A 130 -6.66 -1.72 -0.60
CA ARG A 130 -6.79 -0.49 0.19
C ARG A 130 -5.54 0.36 0.12
N MET A 131 -4.36 -0.22 0.39
CA MET A 131 -3.10 0.52 0.31
C MET A 131 -2.89 1.14 -1.08
N PHE A 132 -3.20 0.38 -2.14
CA PHE A 132 -3.15 0.88 -3.51
C PHE A 132 -4.04 2.11 -3.70
N LEU A 133 -5.33 1.99 -3.35
CA LEU A 133 -6.28 3.10 -3.50
C LEU A 133 -5.86 4.31 -2.66
N GLU A 134 -5.34 4.09 -1.45
CA GLU A 134 -4.83 5.16 -0.59
C GLU A 134 -3.63 5.89 -1.23
N ILE A 135 -2.70 5.17 -1.87
CA ILE A 135 -1.60 5.81 -2.62
C ILE A 135 -2.15 6.66 -3.77
N GLN A 136 -3.09 6.13 -4.56
CA GLN A 136 -3.67 6.86 -5.69
C GLN A 136 -4.47 8.09 -5.26
N LEU A 137 -5.17 7.99 -4.13
CA LEU A 137 -5.90 9.13 -3.57
C LEU A 137 -4.94 10.18 -3.01
N GLN A 138 -3.89 9.78 -2.28
CA GLN A 138 -2.91 10.72 -1.73
C GLN A 138 -2.22 11.56 -2.81
N THR A 139 -1.90 10.94 -3.95
CA THR A 139 -1.31 11.65 -5.09
C THR A 139 -2.30 12.59 -5.75
N ALA A 140 -3.57 12.20 -5.86
CA ALA A 140 -4.63 13.02 -6.45
C ALA A 140 -5.00 14.25 -5.60
N PHE A 141 -4.81 14.18 -4.27
CA PHE A 141 -5.06 15.29 -3.34
C PHE A 141 -3.84 16.18 -3.10
N ALA A 142 -2.70 15.92 -3.74
CA ALA A 142 -1.43 16.58 -3.42
C ALA A 142 -1.39 18.08 -3.77
N ASP A 143 -2.23 18.53 -4.71
CA ASP A 143 -2.44 19.93 -5.08
C ASP A 143 -3.59 20.61 -4.30
N GLY A 144 -4.23 19.88 -3.36
CA GLY A 144 -5.24 20.40 -2.43
C GLY A 144 -6.69 20.25 -2.89
N GLU A 145 -6.94 19.99 -4.18
CA GLU A 145 -8.30 19.80 -4.72
C GLU A 145 -8.36 18.65 -5.72
N LEU A 146 -9.29 17.71 -5.51
CA LEU A 146 -9.49 16.60 -6.44
C LEU A 146 -10.29 17.06 -7.67
N HIS A 147 -9.69 17.03 -8.86
CA HIS A 147 -10.38 17.42 -10.08
C HIS A 147 -11.54 16.45 -10.41
N PRO A 148 -12.68 16.91 -10.96
CA PRO A 148 -13.82 16.03 -11.27
C PRO A 148 -13.46 14.81 -12.12
N ASN A 149 -12.66 15.00 -13.18
CA ASN A 149 -12.19 13.90 -14.02
C ASN A 149 -11.34 12.88 -13.25
N GLU A 150 -10.49 13.34 -12.32
CA GLU A 150 -9.68 12.43 -11.50
C GLU A 150 -10.56 11.64 -10.55
N ARG A 151 -11.58 12.28 -9.98
CA ARG A 151 -12.57 11.61 -9.14
C ARG A 151 -13.30 10.51 -9.91
N ASP A 152 -13.68 10.76 -11.16
CA ASP A 152 -14.33 9.76 -12.01
C ASP A 152 -13.39 8.59 -12.32
N VAL A 153 -12.11 8.86 -12.61
CA VAL A 153 -11.09 7.82 -12.82
C VAL A 153 -10.87 7.00 -11.54
N LEU A 154 -10.76 7.64 -10.38
CA LEU A 154 -10.64 6.99 -9.08
C LEU A 154 -11.86 6.14 -8.74
N PHE A 155 -13.05 6.58 -9.13
CA PHE A 155 -14.26 5.80 -8.99
C PHE A 155 -14.23 4.53 -9.87
N VAL A 156 -13.79 4.64 -11.12
CA VAL A 156 -13.59 3.48 -12.00
C VAL A 156 -12.57 2.50 -11.41
N ILE A 157 -11.48 3.01 -10.85
CA ILE A 157 -10.47 2.20 -10.14
C ILE A 157 -11.12 1.47 -8.96
N ALA A 158 -11.85 2.18 -8.12
CA ALA A 158 -12.53 1.59 -6.96
C ALA A 158 -13.52 0.49 -7.37
N GLU A 159 -14.34 0.75 -8.39
CA GLU A 159 -15.32 -0.21 -8.93
C GLU A 159 -14.64 -1.50 -9.40
N GLU A 160 -13.61 -1.41 -10.24
CA GLU A 160 -12.91 -2.57 -10.78
C GLU A 160 -12.21 -3.37 -9.67
N LEU A 161 -11.71 -2.69 -8.64
CA LEU A 161 -11.13 -3.29 -7.43
C LEU A 161 -12.16 -3.90 -6.47
N GLY A 162 -13.46 -3.76 -6.75
CA GLY A 162 -14.55 -4.32 -5.95
C GLY A 162 -14.94 -3.49 -4.73
N ILE A 163 -14.63 -2.19 -4.75
CA ILE A 163 -15.00 -1.20 -3.73
C ILE A 163 -16.30 -0.52 -4.18
N SER A 164 -17.32 -0.57 -3.34
CA SER A 164 -18.60 0.11 -3.61
C SER A 164 -18.46 1.63 -3.50
N ARG A 165 -19.39 2.37 -4.11
CA ARG A 165 -19.41 3.84 -4.04
C ARG A 165 -19.43 4.38 -2.60
N ALA A 166 -20.21 3.75 -1.72
CA ALA A 166 -20.26 4.15 -0.31
C ALA A 166 -18.91 3.96 0.40
N GLN A 167 -18.19 2.88 0.10
CA GLN A 167 -16.86 2.64 0.65
C GLN A 167 -15.83 3.62 0.08
N PHE A 168 -15.90 3.92 -1.22
CA PHE A 168 -15.04 4.92 -1.86
C PHE A 168 -15.22 6.31 -1.23
N GLU A 169 -16.47 6.75 -1.04
CA GLU A 169 -16.77 8.01 -0.34
C GLU A 169 -16.26 8.00 1.11
N GLN A 170 -16.31 6.84 1.79
CA GLN A 170 -15.70 6.71 3.10
C GLN A 170 -14.17 6.88 3.03
N PHE A 171 -13.49 6.27 2.06
CA PHE A 171 -12.04 6.47 1.87
C PHE A 171 -11.66 7.93 1.63
N LEU A 172 -12.43 8.65 0.81
CA LEU A 172 -12.23 10.09 0.58
C LEU A 172 -12.31 10.89 1.90
N ARG A 173 -13.33 10.63 2.72
CA ARG A 173 -13.49 11.29 4.03
C ARG A 173 -12.35 10.96 4.98
N MET A 174 -11.95 9.69 5.05
CA MET A 174 -10.84 9.25 5.92
C MET A 174 -9.53 9.95 5.53
N MET A 175 -9.32 10.18 4.23
CA MET A 175 -8.12 10.87 3.74
C MET A 175 -8.09 12.36 4.06
N GLN A 176 -9.23 13.05 3.89
CA GLN A 176 -9.35 14.47 4.21
C GLN A 176 -9.06 14.73 5.70
N GLY A 177 -9.55 13.86 6.60
CA GLY A 177 -9.18 13.92 8.01
C GLY A 177 -7.69 13.60 8.27
N GLY A 178 -7.13 12.65 7.53
CA GLY A 178 -5.71 12.24 7.66
C GLY A 178 -4.69 13.29 7.22
N ALA A 179 -5.04 14.18 6.28
CA ALA A 179 -4.14 15.25 5.84
C ALA A 179 -3.65 16.14 7.01
N GLN A 180 -4.50 16.35 8.03
CA GLN A 180 -4.14 17.11 9.22
C GLN A 180 -3.21 16.36 10.19
N PHE A 181 -3.19 15.02 10.12
CA PHE A 181 -2.28 14.17 10.91
C PHE A 181 -0.93 13.93 10.22
N GLY A 182 -0.94 13.90 8.88
CA GLY A 182 0.23 13.68 8.02
C GLY A 182 1.13 14.90 7.81
N GLY A 183 0.70 16.10 8.24
CA GLY A 183 1.47 17.35 8.14
C GLY A 183 2.67 17.48 9.10
N GLY A 184 2.92 16.49 9.96
CA GLY A 184 3.95 16.54 11.01
C GLY A 184 5.37 16.10 10.57
N GLY A 185 5.78 16.43 9.34
CA GLY A 185 7.03 15.95 8.73
C GLY A 185 7.93 17.05 8.18
N SER A 186 8.21 18.09 8.98
CA SER A 186 9.41 18.97 8.92
C SER A 186 9.21 20.22 9.77
N GLN A 187 9.05 20.06 11.08
CA GLN A 187 9.34 21.12 12.03
C GLN A 187 10.61 20.73 12.78
N GLN A 188 11.72 20.77 12.05
CA GLN A 188 13.04 20.76 12.67
C GLN A 188 13.15 22.09 13.42
N GLY A 189 13.19 22.03 14.75
CA GLY A 189 13.35 23.19 15.62
C GLY A 189 14.64 23.93 15.29
N GLY A 190 14.50 25.03 14.57
CA GLY A 190 15.53 26.05 14.41
C GLY A 190 15.28 27.17 15.40
N TYR A 191 16.11 27.27 16.44
CA TYR A 191 16.23 28.47 17.26
C TYR A 191 16.78 29.60 16.38
N GLY A 192 15.88 30.37 15.77
CA GLY A 192 16.18 31.59 15.02
C GLY A 192 15.59 32.80 15.74
N GLN A 193 16.43 33.49 16.51
CA GLN A 193 16.13 34.80 17.08
C GLN A 193 16.25 35.87 15.99
N GLY A 194 15.16 36.56 15.64
CA GLY A 194 15.26 37.84 14.92
C GLY A 194 14.07 38.25 14.07
N GLY A 195 13.54 39.46 14.35
CA GLY A 195 12.98 40.37 13.35
C GLY A 195 11.49 40.17 13.00
N GLY A 196 10.66 41.14 13.37
CA GLY A 196 9.22 41.09 13.14
C GLY A 196 8.78 41.37 11.70
N ASN A 197 7.56 40.90 11.38
CA ASN A 197 6.61 41.57 10.50
C ASN A 197 5.22 40.93 10.68
N ALA A 198 4.19 41.75 10.77
CA ALA A 198 2.80 41.32 10.83
C ALA A 198 2.32 40.89 9.43
N GLY A 199 1.84 39.65 9.31
CA GLY A 199 1.21 39.15 8.10
C GLY A 199 1.02 37.63 8.13
N TRP A 200 -0.24 37.19 8.22
CA TRP A 200 -0.71 35.80 8.08
C TRP A 200 -0.31 34.81 9.19
N GLN A 201 -0.88 34.99 10.38
CA GLN A 201 -1.07 33.89 11.31
C GLN A 201 -2.28 33.05 10.85
N GLN A 202 -2.11 32.21 9.83
CA GLN A 202 -2.92 30.99 9.77
C GLN A 202 -2.49 30.17 10.99
N ALA A 203 -3.28 30.24 12.05
CA ALA A 203 -3.13 29.33 13.17
C ALA A 203 -3.04 27.92 12.60
N GLN A 204 -1.90 27.26 12.75
CA GLN A 204 -1.76 25.83 12.54
C GLN A 204 -2.67 25.17 13.59
N ARG A 205 -3.98 25.11 13.31
CA ARG A 205 -4.93 24.35 14.11
C ARG A 205 -4.50 22.90 13.97
N GLY A 206 -4.06 22.30 15.08
CA GLY A 206 -3.77 20.89 15.14
C GLY A 206 -5.02 20.04 14.79
N PRO A 207 -4.84 18.74 14.55
CA PRO A 207 -5.92 17.86 14.14
C PRO A 207 -7.10 17.88 15.13
N THR A 208 -8.33 17.96 14.61
CA THR A 208 -9.54 18.00 15.45
C THR A 208 -10.05 16.59 15.79
N LEU A 209 -11.00 16.50 16.73
CA LEU A 209 -11.69 15.22 17.02
C LEU A 209 -12.34 14.63 15.78
N GLU A 210 -12.97 15.50 14.98
CA GLU A 210 -13.65 15.10 13.76
C GLU A 210 -12.67 14.53 12.76
N ASP A 211 -11.49 15.15 12.59
CA ASP A 211 -10.42 14.61 11.75
C ASP A 211 -9.94 13.26 12.25
N ALA A 212 -9.79 13.08 13.56
CA ALA A 212 -9.37 11.82 14.15
C ALA A 212 -10.41 10.70 13.91
N CYS A 213 -11.69 11.03 14.11
CA CYS A 213 -12.81 10.13 13.82
C CYS A 213 -12.85 9.78 12.33
N ASN A 214 -12.62 10.76 11.47
CA ASN A 214 -12.49 10.56 10.03
C ASN A 214 -11.33 9.60 9.71
N VAL A 215 -10.13 9.77 10.28
CA VAL A 215 -9.01 8.84 10.06
C VAL A 215 -9.35 7.39 10.44
N LEU A 216 -10.09 7.20 11.53
CA LEU A 216 -10.52 5.86 11.96
C LEU A 216 -11.77 5.34 11.21
N GLY A 217 -12.40 6.17 10.37
CA GLY A 217 -13.63 5.83 9.66
C GLY A 217 -14.84 5.65 10.57
N VAL A 218 -14.87 6.35 11.71
CA VAL A 218 -15.94 6.30 12.73
C VAL A 218 -16.61 7.67 12.86
N LYS A 219 -17.81 7.72 13.45
CA LYS A 219 -18.49 8.97 13.79
C LYS A 219 -18.10 9.44 15.19
N PRO A 220 -18.12 10.76 15.47
CA PRO A 220 -17.88 11.27 16.82
C PRO A 220 -18.84 10.69 17.88
N ALA A 221 -20.07 10.34 17.46
CA ALA A 221 -21.10 9.75 18.31
C ALA A 221 -20.97 8.22 18.51
N ASP A 222 -20.08 7.53 17.79
CA ASP A 222 -19.93 6.07 17.91
C ASP A 222 -19.41 5.69 19.31
N ASP A 223 -19.82 4.53 19.83
CA ASP A 223 -19.42 4.07 21.15
C ASP A 223 -17.93 3.66 21.23
N ALA A 224 -17.39 3.59 22.45
CA ALA A 224 -15.98 3.26 22.71
C ALA A 224 -15.57 1.89 22.11
N ALA A 225 -16.49 0.92 22.11
CA ALA A 225 -16.24 -0.42 21.60
C ALA A 225 -16.05 -0.41 20.07
N THR A 226 -16.86 0.38 19.38
CA THR A 226 -16.82 0.59 17.93
C THR A 226 -15.53 1.28 17.53
N VAL A 227 -15.15 2.35 18.23
CA VAL A 227 -13.87 3.06 17.98
C VAL A 227 -12.67 2.12 18.21
N LYS A 228 -12.63 1.39 19.33
CA LYS A 228 -11.56 0.41 19.63
C LYS A 228 -11.51 -0.73 18.60
N ARG A 229 -12.65 -1.14 18.06
CA ARG A 229 -12.72 -2.16 16.99
C ARG A 229 -12.18 -1.61 15.67
N ALA A 230 -12.57 -0.40 15.29
CA ALA A 230 -12.10 0.27 14.09
C ALA A 230 -10.57 0.48 14.11
N TYR A 231 -10.03 0.99 15.22
CA TYR A 231 -8.60 1.15 15.42
C TYR A 231 -7.83 -0.17 15.23
N ARG A 232 -8.23 -1.25 15.94
CA ARG A 232 -7.58 -2.57 15.83
C ARG A 232 -7.64 -3.14 14.42
N LYS A 233 -8.78 -2.95 13.74
CA LYS A 233 -8.95 -3.38 12.35
C LYS A 233 -7.97 -2.65 11.43
N LEU A 234 -7.90 -1.32 11.53
CA LEU A 234 -7.03 -0.49 10.71
C LEU A 234 -5.55 -0.78 10.95
N MET A 235 -5.12 -0.94 12.21
CA MET A 235 -3.73 -1.33 12.52
C MET A 235 -3.35 -2.69 11.94
N ASN A 236 -4.28 -3.66 11.97
CA ASN A 236 -4.06 -4.97 11.39
C ASN A 236 -4.08 -4.97 9.85
N GLU A 237 -4.76 -4.01 9.23
CA GLU A 237 -4.78 -3.83 7.77
C GLU A 237 -3.53 -3.08 7.26
N HIS A 238 -2.97 -2.16 8.04
CA HIS A 238 -1.82 -1.33 7.63
C HIS A 238 -0.47 -1.78 8.22
N HIS A 239 -0.41 -2.97 8.83
CA HIS A 239 0.84 -3.47 9.39
C HIS A 239 1.88 -3.71 8.27
N PRO A 240 3.05 -3.05 8.29
CA PRO A 240 4.01 -3.06 7.18
C PRO A 240 4.47 -4.48 6.84
N ASP A 241 4.91 -5.26 7.83
CA ASP A 241 5.40 -6.63 7.60
C ASP A 241 4.34 -7.55 6.99
N LYS A 242 3.08 -7.36 7.40
CA LYS A 242 1.96 -8.17 6.92
C LYS A 242 1.63 -7.82 5.47
N LEU A 243 1.70 -6.55 5.11
CA LEU A 243 1.51 -6.09 3.74
C LEU A 243 2.64 -6.59 2.83
N VAL A 244 3.91 -6.53 3.27
CA VAL A 244 5.05 -7.05 2.52
C VAL A 244 4.95 -8.57 2.33
N ALA A 245 4.64 -9.32 3.39
CA ALA A 245 4.36 -10.75 3.30
C ALA A 245 3.19 -11.06 2.36
N LYS A 246 2.29 -10.09 2.16
CA LYS A 246 1.18 -10.20 1.23
C LYS A 246 1.50 -9.84 -0.22
N GLY A 247 2.66 -9.26 -0.50
CA GLY A 247 3.07 -8.87 -1.85
C GLY A 247 3.09 -7.36 -2.08
N LEU A 248 3.02 -6.54 -1.02
CA LEU A 248 3.42 -5.15 -1.11
C LEU A 248 4.92 -5.09 -1.47
N PRO A 249 5.34 -4.25 -2.43
CA PRO A 249 6.76 -4.02 -2.72
C PRO A 249 7.48 -3.49 -1.47
N PRO A 250 8.70 -3.98 -1.15
CA PRO A 250 9.46 -3.51 0.01
C PRO A 250 9.71 -2.00 0.00
N GLU A 251 9.81 -1.39 -1.18
CA GLU A 251 9.98 0.05 -1.39
C GLU A 251 8.81 0.87 -0.83
N MET A 252 7.62 0.26 -0.72
CA MET A 252 6.42 0.93 -0.20
C MET A 252 6.22 0.71 1.31
N MET A 253 7.18 0.09 1.99
CA MET A 253 7.08 -0.21 3.42
C MET A 253 6.96 1.06 4.28
N GLU A 254 7.72 2.11 3.96
CA GLU A 254 7.65 3.37 4.71
C GLU A 254 6.28 4.05 4.57
N MET A 255 5.61 3.92 3.42
CA MET A 255 4.24 4.42 3.23
C MET A 255 3.25 3.71 4.16
N ALA A 256 3.34 2.38 4.27
CA ALA A 256 2.50 1.60 5.18
C ALA A 256 2.77 1.97 6.65
N LYS A 257 4.04 2.18 7.02
CA LYS A 257 4.45 2.59 8.36
C LYS A 257 3.94 3.99 8.71
N GLN A 258 4.06 4.96 7.80
CA GLN A 258 3.51 6.30 8.00
C GLN A 258 2.00 6.24 8.23
N LYS A 259 1.29 5.45 7.42
CA LYS A 259 -0.16 5.27 7.58
C LYS A 259 -0.53 4.66 8.92
N ALA A 260 0.20 3.66 9.40
CA ALA A 260 0.01 3.08 10.72
C ALA A 260 0.23 4.11 11.85
N GLN A 261 1.23 4.98 11.70
CA GLN A 261 1.46 6.08 12.65
C GLN A 261 0.32 7.09 12.67
N ASP A 262 -0.22 7.47 11.50
CA ASP A 262 -1.35 8.39 11.42
C ASP A 262 -2.60 7.82 12.10
N ILE A 263 -2.85 6.51 11.92
CA ILE A 263 -3.92 5.77 12.60
C ILE A 263 -3.71 5.79 14.13
N GLN A 264 -2.47 5.59 14.59
CA GLN A 264 -2.15 5.63 16.01
C GLN A 264 -2.37 7.03 16.60
N LYS A 265 -1.90 8.08 15.94
CA LYS A 265 -2.10 9.47 16.38
C LYS A 265 -3.58 9.84 16.49
N ALA A 266 -4.39 9.44 15.50
CA ALA A 266 -5.83 9.67 15.53
C ALA A 266 -6.50 8.94 16.70
N TRP A 267 -6.10 7.69 16.96
CA TRP A 267 -6.57 6.95 18.12
C TRP A 267 -6.21 7.62 19.45
N GLU A 268 -4.97 8.08 19.60
CA GLU A 268 -4.52 8.77 20.82
C GLU A 268 -5.30 10.07 21.07
N LEU A 269 -5.54 10.87 20.02
CA LEU A 269 -6.35 12.08 20.13
C LEU A 269 -7.79 11.78 20.58
N ILE A 270 -8.42 10.75 19.98
CA ILE A 270 -9.79 10.36 20.37
C ILE A 270 -9.81 9.87 21.82
N LYS A 271 -8.81 9.07 22.21
CA LYS A 271 -8.70 8.53 23.57
C LYS A 271 -8.58 9.66 24.60
N GLU A 272 -7.73 10.64 24.33
CA GLU A 272 -7.53 11.81 25.19
C GLU A 272 -8.81 12.64 25.33
N GLN A 273 -9.45 13.00 24.22
CA GLN A 273 -10.62 13.88 24.25
C GLN A 273 -11.89 13.21 24.76
N ARG A 274 -12.03 11.89 24.62
CA ARG A 274 -13.22 11.13 25.07
C ARG A 274 -13.01 10.43 26.42
N GLY A 275 -11.81 10.45 26.99
CA GLY A 275 -11.51 9.88 28.30
C GLY A 275 -11.59 8.36 28.37
N PHE A 276 -11.06 7.65 27.36
CA PHE A 276 -11.06 6.18 27.30
C PHE A 276 -9.85 5.48 27.92
#